data_AF-A0A6A7ADG6-F1
#
_entry.id   AF-A0A6A7ADG6-F1
#
_cell.length_a   1.000
_cell.length_b   1.000
_cell.length_c   1.000
_cell.angle_alpha   90.00
_cell.angle_beta   90.00
_cell.angle_gamma   90.00
#
_symmetry.space_group_name_H-M   'P 1'
#
loop_
_entity.id
_entity.type
_entity.pdbx_description
1 polymer ?
#
loop_
_entity_poly.entity_id
_entity_poly.type
_entity_poly.pdbx_seq_one_letter_code
_entity_poly.pdbx_strand_id
1 'polypeptide(L)'
;MSSTSDEGSRASSPANHENCPFHDDPRSGLCNALTNKGTLCTYKGKITKPGYFPVCGKHSWSHVRAGRCQTVEECGQLCDRFAEQDPPYHLCEKHQMGSNTLPCHLMRLPTELRFMIFRNLFPKVVASREHEVKAAILKTNRQINEEASSVLYGESVFEVYVQANLIEIMGKVWNRHAHTQNEYHDYSTSSMLCQEGLRMIRNLEVIFPLGAVFGRHKGTGPGYITLEEYELYAFRGSMRKLGDLFLENAESGSLHALRSLKITARSSLPEGPNFPARRGNVSKDLTEGIPTNDAYINFRDQWLKVLADLLAVADGPATNANLEPRLRKTEAFAQFVNVQAIYGPKGWNTSVFQELERPLHLARVAYENNNEEMMVKIQEAINLPWVNAYRQNEKPVRILADFISTMFEQEHIEKGGNDDNKVDRAPTLRELYPDAYQFGDHAPLSQPYETVLAHLWSDLDFVDPAPRIGSPGVTVEIGDLRYTVRKDGKEWARLKTPALIREMRLEK
;
A
#
# COMPACT_ATOMS: atom_id res chain seq x y z
N MET A 1 49.75 -11.86 -36.68
CA MET A 1 50.99 -12.67 -36.70
C MET A 1 51.82 -12.28 -35.50
N SER A 2 51.68 -13.01 -34.39
CA SER A 2 52.58 -12.94 -33.25
C SER A 2 52.58 -14.33 -32.63
N SER A 3 53.58 -15.12 -33.03
CA SER A 3 53.95 -16.41 -32.47
C SER A 3 54.29 -16.25 -30.99
N THR A 4 53.37 -16.65 -30.13
CA THR A 4 53.67 -16.91 -28.71
C THR A 4 53.97 -18.39 -28.58
N SER A 5 55.21 -18.64 -28.19
CA SER A 5 55.85 -19.92 -28.00
C SER A 5 55.19 -20.73 -26.90
N ASP A 6 54.81 -21.96 -27.26
CA ASP A 6 54.61 -23.11 -26.37
C ASP A 6 55.85 -23.30 -25.48
N GLU A 7 55.85 -22.72 -24.28
CA GLU A 7 56.68 -23.24 -23.20
C GLU A 7 55.99 -24.48 -22.64
N GLY A 8 56.40 -25.62 -23.17
CA GLY A 8 56.00 -26.93 -22.69
C GLY A 8 56.31 -27.07 -21.20
N SER A 9 55.25 -27.16 -20.40
CA SER A 9 55.27 -27.76 -19.08
C SER A 9 56.05 -29.07 -19.14
N ARG A 10 57.23 -29.10 -18.54
CA ARG A 10 57.99 -30.31 -18.25
C ARG A 10 57.06 -31.29 -17.54
N ALA A 11 56.62 -32.32 -18.26
CA ALA A 11 55.87 -33.43 -17.71
C ALA A 11 56.75 -34.11 -16.65
N SER A 12 56.43 -33.87 -15.38
CA SER A 12 56.89 -34.67 -14.27
C SER A 12 56.57 -36.13 -14.60
N SER A 13 57.57 -37.01 -14.57
CA SER A 13 57.38 -38.42 -14.93
C SER A 13 56.24 -39.03 -14.09
N PRO A 14 55.27 -39.74 -14.72
CA PRO A 14 54.07 -40.28 -14.05
C PRO A 14 54.35 -41.34 -12.97
N ALA A 15 55.60 -41.73 -12.76
CA ALA A 15 56.00 -42.81 -11.86
C ALA A 15 55.96 -42.48 -10.36
N ASN A 16 55.80 -41.21 -9.95
CA ASN A 16 55.84 -40.82 -8.53
C ASN A 16 54.47 -40.46 -7.92
N HIS A 17 53.36 -40.80 -8.58
CA HIS A 17 52.02 -40.35 -8.15
C HIS A 17 51.06 -41.48 -7.75
N GLU A 18 51.59 -42.70 -7.53
CA GLU A 18 50.80 -43.89 -7.18
C GLU A 18 50.16 -43.83 -5.78
N ASN A 19 50.65 -42.97 -4.88
CA ASN A 19 50.15 -42.84 -3.50
C ASN A 19 49.56 -41.47 -3.20
N CYS A 20 49.05 -40.76 -4.21
CA CYS A 20 48.43 -39.47 -3.98
C CYS A 20 46.98 -39.64 -3.49
N PRO A 21 46.61 -39.08 -2.33
CA PRO A 21 45.29 -39.29 -1.72
C PRO A 21 44.14 -38.77 -2.60
N PHE A 22 44.43 -37.89 -3.56
CA PHE A 22 43.42 -37.36 -4.49
C PHE A 22 43.00 -38.37 -5.57
N HIS A 23 43.81 -39.39 -5.86
CA HIS A 23 43.53 -40.38 -6.92
C HIS A 23 43.11 -41.75 -6.41
N ASP A 24 42.98 -41.92 -5.09
CA ASP A 24 42.40 -43.13 -4.51
C ASP A 24 40.93 -43.22 -4.92
N ASP A 25 40.66 -44.09 -5.89
CA ASP A 25 39.32 -44.51 -6.26
C ASP A 25 39.01 -45.83 -5.54
N PRO A 26 38.19 -45.81 -4.47
CA PRO A 26 37.82 -47.02 -3.74
C PRO A 26 37.10 -48.05 -4.62
N ARG A 27 36.63 -47.66 -5.81
CA ARG A 27 35.98 -48.53 -6.78
C ARG A 27 36.91 -48.98 -7.92
N SER A 28 38.19 -48.66 -7.88
CA SER A 28 39.15 -49.13 -8.88
C SER A 28 39.13 -50.67 -8.96
N GLY A 29 38.83 -51.21 -10.15
CA GLY A 29 38.73 -52.65 -10.40
C GLY A 29 37.37 -53.30 -10.05
N LEU A 30 36.39 -52.55 -9.55
CA LEU A 30 35.03 -53.03 -9.35
C LEU A 30 34.16 -52.85 -10.59
N CYS A 31 33.04 -53.55 -10.63
CA CYS A 31 32.01 -53.42 -11.67
C CYS A 31 31.27 -52.08 -11.51
N ASN A 32 31.13 -51.34 -12.61
CA ASN A 32 30.43 -50.05 -12.63
C ASN A 32 28.92 -50.13 -12.93
N ALA A 33 28.40 -51.31 -13.23
CA ALA A 33 26.95 -51.49 -13.43
C ALA A 33 26.15 -51.38 -12.13
N LEU A 34 24.91 -50.88 -12.25
CA LEU A 34 23.90 -50.93 -11.20
C LEU A 34 23.24 -52.31 -11.15
N THR A 35 22.97 -52.79 -9.94
CA THR A 35 22.15 -53.98 -9.71
C THR A 35 20.67 -53.66 -9.91
N ASN A 36 19.81 -54.68 -9.95
CA ASN A 36 18.35 -54.50 -10.04
C ASN A 36 17.75 -53.66 -8.89
N LYS A 37 18.48 -53.48 -7.78
CA LYS A 37 18.07 -52.63 -6.64
C LYS A 37 18.51 -51.17 -6.80
N GLY A 38 19.13 -50.80 -7.92
CA GLY A 38 19.69 -49.46 -8.16
C GLY A 38 20.98 -49.18 -7.40
N THR A 39 21.55 -50.15 -6.67
CA THR A 39 22.85 -50.00 -6.00
C THR A 39 23.97 -50.47 -6.90
N LEU A 40 25.14 -49.81 -6.82
CA LEU A 40 26.33 -50.20 -7.57
C LEU A 40 26.81 -51.61 -7.23
N CYS A 41 27.24 -52.36 -8.24
CA CYS A 41 27.75 -53.72 -8.10
C CYS A 41 29.08 -53.77 -7.31
N THR A 42 29.25 -54.79 -6.45
CA THR A 42 30.48 -55.00 -5.65
C THR A 42 31.43 -56.05 -6.21
N TYR A 43 31.05 -56.74 -7.29
CA TYR A 43 31.91 -57.74 -7.93
C TYR A 43 33.05 -57.07 -8.72
N LYS A 44 34.18 -57.78 -8.87
CA LYS A 44 35.30 -57.33 -9.72
C LYS A 44 34.86 -57.18 -11.17
N GLY A 45 35.14 -56.01 -11.75
CA GLY A 45 34.88 -55.71 -13.14
C GLY A 45 36.08 -56.05 -14.02
N LYS A 46 35.84 -56.39 -15.28
CA LYS A 46 36.88 -56.50 -16.31
C LYS A 46 36.48 -55.65 -17.51
N ILE A 47 37.46 -55.01 -18.14
CA ILE A 47 37.22 -54.27 -19.39
C ILE A 47 37.13 -55.31 -20.50
N THR A 48 35.90 -55.61 -20.94
CA THR A 48 35.65 -56.57 -22.03
C THR A 48 35.83 -55.92 -23.40
N LYS A 49 35.57 -54.62 -23.51
CA LYS A 49 35.69 -53.83 -24.74
C LYS A 49 36.39 -52.49 -24.44
N PRO A 50 37.46 -52.11 -25.17
CA PRO A 50 38.10 -50.81 -25.01
C PRO A 50 37.08 -49.67 -25.17
N GLY A 51 37.17 -48.65 -24.31
CA GLY A 51 36.26 -47.50 -24.31
C GLY A 51 34.93 -47.68 -23.54
N TYR A 52 34.77 -48.79 -22.82
CA TYR A 52 33.59 -49.05 -21.98
C TYR A 52 34.00 -49.24 -20.52
N PHE A 53 33.04 -49.04 -19.61
CA PHE A 53 33.27 -49.24 -18.19
C PHE A 53 33.62 -50.70 -17.84
N PRO A 54 34.43 -50.94 -16.78
CA PRO A 54 34.66 -52.28 -16.29
C PRO A 54 33.36 -52.86 -15.72
N VAL A 55 32.94 -54.02 -16.24
CA VAL A 55 31.74 -54.74 -15.80
C VAL A 55 32.07 -56.18 -15.45
N CYS A 56 31.35 -56.77 -14.49
CA CYS A 56 31.49 -58.19 -14.18
C CYS A 56 30.71 -59.06 -15.18
N GLY A 57 30.96 -60.37 -15.21
CA GLY A 57 30.28 -61.28 -16.14
C GLY A 57 28.75 -61.28 -16.05
N LYS A 58 28.19 -60.98 -14.87
CA LYS A 58 26.72 -60.86 -14.67
C LYS A 58 26.12 -59.58 -15.29
N HIS A 59 26.94 -58.55 -15.49
CA HIS A 59 26.54 -57.28 -16.09
C HIS A 59 27.24 -57.04 -17.43
N SER A 60 27.63 -58.11 -18.14
CA SER A 60 28.29 -58.02 -19.45
C SER A 60 27.45 -57.29 -20.49
N TRP A 61 26.13 -57.24 -20.29
CA TRP A 61 25.16 -56.53 -21.13
C TRP A 61 25.17 -55.01 -20.92
N SER A 62 25.76 -54.50 -19.83
CA SER A 62 25.86 -53.06 -19.57
C SER A 62 27.04 -52.49 -20.34
N HIS A 63 26.76 -51.84 -21.47
CA HIS A 63 27.75 -51.23 -22.35
C HIS A 63 27.65 -49.70 -22.31
N VAL A 64 27.94 -49.12 -21.14
CA VAL A 64 28.07 -47.67 -21.02
C VAL A 64 29.48 -47.26 -21.47
N ARG A 65 29.57 -46.26 -22.37
CA ARG A 65 30.87 -45.74 -22.82
C ARG A 65 31.55 -45.03 -21.66
N ALA A 66 32.82 -45.38 -21.44
CA ALA A 66 33.62 -44.79 -20.39
C ALA A 66 34.52 -43.69 -20.97
N GLY A 67 34.40 -42.50 -20.40
CA GLY A 67 35.40 -41.46 -20.46
C GLY A 67 36.34 -41.52 -19.25
N ARG A 68 37.31 -40.62 -19.25
CA ARG A 68 38.18 -40.33 -18.11
C ARG A 68 37.86 -38.93 -17.60
N CYS A 69 37.83 -38.76 -16.28
CA CYS A 69 37.57 -37.46 -15.68
C CYS A 69 38.66 -36.46 -16.08
N GLN A 70 38.25 -35.36 -16.71
CA GLN A 70 39.15 -34.33 -17.25
C GLN A 70 39.50 -33.22 -16.25
N THR A 71 38.99 -33.31 -15.02
CA THR A 71 39.32 -32.36 -13.94
C THR A 71 40.77 -32.54 -13.50
N VAL A 72 41.49 -31.44 -13.26
CA VAL A 72 42.81 -31.46 -12.60
C VAL A 72 42.58 -31.53 -11.10
N GLU A 73 43.24 -32.38 -10.33
CA GLU A 73 43.13 -32.39 -8.87
C GLU A 73 44.03 -31.30 -8.25
N GLU A 74 43.91 -31.06 -6.94
CA GLU A 74 44.73 -30.04 -6.25
C GLU A 74 46.25 -30.31 -6.34
N CYS A 75 46.65 -31.56 -6.57
CA CYS A 75 48.02 -31.97 -6.84
C CYS A 75 48.54 -31.56 -8.24
N GLY A 76 47.69 -30.96 -9.10
CA GLY A 76 48.03 -30.53 -10.45
C GLY A 76 47.97 -31.63 -11.53
N GLN A 77 47.58 -32.87 -11.18
CA GLN A 77 47.42 -33.98 -12.12
C GLN A 77 45.95 -34.20 -12.50
N LEU A 78 45.69 -34.76 -13.69
CA LEU A 78 44.33 -35.13 -14.11
C LEU A 78 43.76 -36.22 -13.19
N CYS A 79 42.49 -36.07 -12.79
CA CYS A 79 41.79 -37.02 -11.93
C CYS A 79 41.81 -38.44 -12.51
N ASP A 80 41.58 -38.57 -13.81
CA ASP A 80 41.61 -39.81 -14.60
C ASP A 80 40.71 -40.96 -14.09
N ARG A 81 39.81 -40.69 -13.13
CA ARG A 81 38.77 -41.64 -12.71
C ARG A 81 37.82 -41.93 -13.87
N PHE A 82 37.27 -43.15 -13.91
CA PHE A 82 36.26 -43.49 -14.91
C PHE A 82 35.02 -42.61 -14.73
N ALA A 83 34.54 -42.06 -15.83
CA ALA A 83 33.35 -41.21 -15.89
C ALA A 83 32.50 -41.64 -17.08
N GLU A 84 31.19 -41.34 -17.04
CA GLU A 84 30.35 -41.61 -18.20
C GLU A 84 30.73 -40.66 -19.34
N GLN A 85 30.80 -41.19 -20.55
CA GLN A 85 31.18 -40.40 -21.71
C GLN A 85 30.02 -39.48 -22.14
N ASP A 86 29.93 -38.30 -21.53
CA ASP A 86 29.03 -37.21 -21.89
C ASP A 86 29.78 -35.98 -22.46
N PRO A 87 29.88 -35.78 -23.79
CA PRO A 87 30.60 -34.63 -24.36
C PRO A 87 29.88 -33.30 -24.06
N PRO A 88 30.60 -32.18 -23.84
CA PRO A 88 32.02 -31.97 -24.10
C PRO A 88 32.96 -32.36 -22.94
N TYR A 89 32.46 -32.59 -21.72
CA TYR A 89 33.27 -32.94 -20.55
C TYR A 89 32.74 -34.18 -19.84
N HIS A 90 33.61 -35.15 -19.62
CA HIS A 90 33.28 -36.35 -18.85
C HIS A 90 33.79 -36.15 -17.43
N LEU A 91 32.89 -35.97 -16.46
CA LEU A 91 33.24 -35.75 -15.06
C LEU A 91 32.85 -36.97 -14.22
N CYS A 92 33.74 -37.41 -13.33
CA CYS A 92 33.40 -38.45 -12.36
C CYS A 92 32.43 -37.90 -11.31
N GLU A 93 31.76 -38.78 -10.57
CA GLU A 93 30.75 -38.43 -9.56
C GLU A 93 31.26 -37.38 -8.55
N LYS A 94 32.52 -37.49 -8.12
CA LYS A 94 33.19 -36.52 -7.24
C LYS A 94 33.18 -35.10 -7.82
N HIS A 95 33.38 -34.96 -9.13
CA HIS A 95 33.54 -33.67 -9.81
C HIS A 95 32.31 -33.20 -10.57
N GLN A 96 31.26 -34.02 -10.71
CA GLN A 96 30.00 -33.61 -11.32
C GLN A 96 29.32 -32.45 -10.56
N MET A 97 29.54 -32.38 -9.25
CA MET A 97 29.05 -31.28 -8.40
C MET A 97 29.90 -30.00 -8.47
N GLY A 98 30.97 -30.01 -9.28
CA GLY A 98 31.92 -28.91 -9.44
C GLY A 98 33.27 -29.19 -8.77
N SER A 99 34.29 -28.45 -9.21
CA SER A 99 35.63 -28.42 -8.62
C SER A 99 36.26 -27.06 -8.86
N ASN A 100 37.10 -26.61 -7.92
CA ASN A 100 37.85 -25.34 -8.05
C ASN A 100 38.94 -25.38 -9.12
N THR A 101 39.23 -26.58 -9.63
CA THR A 101 40.31 -26.86 -10.57
C THR A 101 39.83 -27.09 -12.01
N LEU A 102 38.51 -27.10 -12.24
CA LEU A 102 37.97 -27.18 -13.59
C LEU A 102 38.31 -25.89 -14.35
N PRO A 103 38.85 -25.98 -15.59
CA PRO A 103 39.10 -24.80 -16.39
C PRO A 103 37.79 -24.05 -16.64
N CYS A 104 37.73 -22.78 -16.24
CA CYS A 104 36.60 -21.93 -16.57
C CYS A 104 36.68 -21.52 -18.05
N HIS A 105 36.05 -22.31 -18.92
CA HIS A 105 36.06 -22.05 -20.36
C HIS A 105 35.35 -20.75 -20.74
N LEU A 106 34.44 -20.26 -19.89
CA LEU A 106 33.82 -18.95 -20.05
C LEU A 106 34.88 -17.84 -20.16
N MET A 107 35.94 -17.91 -19.34
CA MET A 107 37.02 -16.90 -19.34
C MET A 107 37.95 -16.98 -20.56
N ARG A 108 37.88 -18.06 -21.35
CA ARG A 108 38.63 -18.16 -22.62
C ARG A 108 37.93 -17.47 -23.78
N LEU A 109 36.64 -17.17 -23.65
CA LEU A 109 35.89 -16.44 -24.68
C LEU A 109 36.32 -14.97 -24.69
N PRO A 110 36.32 -14.27 -25.83
CA PRO A 110 36.42 -12.82 -25.85
C PRO A 110 35.34 -12.15 -24.99
N THR A 111 35.65 -10.99 -24.42
CA THR A 111 34.77 -10.24 -23.51
C THR A 111 33.41 -9.95 -24.15
N GLU A 112 33.37 -9.69 -25.46
CA GLU A 112 32.14 -9.42 -26.22
C GLU A 112 31.18 -10.62 -26.19
N LEU A 113 31.71 -11.84 -26.34
CA LEU A 113 30.91 -13.05 -26.26
C LEU A 113 30.42 -13.32 -24.83
N ARG A 114 31.24 -13.02 -23.81
CA ARG A 114 30.81 -13.12 -22.41
C ARG A 114 29.66 -12.16 -22.13
N PHE A 115 29.73 -10.90 -22.59
CA PHE A 115 28.61 -9.97 -22.50
C PHE A 115 27.36 -10.47 -23.22
N MET A 116 27.48 -11.07 -24.41
CA MET A 116 26.33 -11.69 -25.08
C MET A 116 25.71 -12.82 -24.25
N ILE A 117 26.52 -13.67 -23.60
CA ILE A 117 26.04 -14.72 -22.70
C ILE A 117 25.31 -14.09 -21.51
N PHE A 118 25.89 -13.09 -20.85
CA PHE A 118 25.26 -12.43 -19.70
C PHE A 118 23.93 -11.75 -20.07
N ARG A 119 23.82 -11.14 -21.26
CA ARG A 119 22.55 -10.56 -21.75
C ARG A 119 21.45 -11.59 -21.98
N ASN A 120 21.81 -12.84 -22.29
CA ASN A 120 20.85 -13.94 -22.39
C ASN A 120 20.52 -14.56 -21.04
N LEU A 121 21.43 -14.44 -20.07
CA LEU A 121 21.25 -14.98 -18.72
C LEU A 121 20.36 -14.08 -17.85
N PHE A 122 20.53 -12.76 -17.96
CA PHE A 122 19.80 -11.79 -17.15
C PHE A 122 18.50 -11.33 -17.81
N PRO A 123 17.45 -11.06 -17.01
CA PRO A 123 16.21 -10.54 -17.56
C PRO A 123 16.40 -9.10 -18.04
N LYS A 124 15.67 -8.73 -19.10
CA LYS A 124 15.64 -7.34 -19.59
C LYS A 124 14.99 -6.40 -18.58
N VAL A 125 13.99 -6.90 -17.85
CA VAL A 125 13.27 -6.18 -16.80
C VAL A 125 13.37 -7.01 -15.53
N VAL A 126 13.94 -6.43 -14.48
CA VAL A 126 13.97 -6.99 -13.14
C VAL A 126 12.74 -6.47 -12.41
N ALA A 127 11.73 -7.33 -12.26
CA ALA A 127 10.50 -6.95 -11.59
C ALA A 127 10.75 -6.67 -10.09
N SER A 128 10.01 -5.71 -9.54
CA SER A 128 10.14 -5.29 -8.13
C SER A 128 9.96 -6.47 -7.14
N ARG A 129 9.11 -7.43 -7.49
CA ARG A 129 8.73 -8.61 -6.68
C ARG A 129 9.54 -9.87 -6.92
N GLU A 130 10.35 -9.91 -7.97
CA GLU A 130 11.11 -11.11 -8.28
C GLU A 130 12.30 -11.25 -7.33
N HIS A 131 12.26 -12.29 -6.49
CA HIS A 131 13.36 -12.65 -5.59
C HIS A 131 14.53 -13.34 -6.32
N GLU A 132 14.31 -13.80 -7.56
CA GLU A 132 15.24 -14.69 -8.27
C GLU A 132 15.84 -14.05 -9.51
N VAL A 133 16.42 -12.86 -9.39
CA VAL A 133 17.55 -12.60 -10.29
C VAL A 133 18.60 -13.65 -9.93
N LYS A 134 18.87 -14.59 -10.83
CA LYS A 134 19.88 -15.65 -10.66
C LYS A 134 21.28 -15.05 -10.64
N ALA A 135 21.59 -14.33 -9.57
CA ALA A 135 22.83 -13.62 -9.32
C ALA A 135 23.95 -14.55 -8.82
N ALA A 136 23.73 -15.87 -8.82
CA ALA A 136 24.74 -16.86 -8.45
C ALA A 136 26.02 -16.68 -9.28
N ILE A 137 25.89 -16.31 -10.56
CA ILE A 137 27.04 -16.05 -11.44
C ILE A 137 27.91 -14.90 -10.96
N LEU A 138 27.34 -13.90 -10.28
CA LEU A 138 28.08 -12.76 -9.73
C LEU A 138 29.03 -13.19 -8.61
N LYS A 139 28.84 -14.37 -8.01
CA LYS A 139 29.68 -14.88 -6.92
C LYS A 139 30.84 -15.76 -7.39
N THR A 140 30.95 -16.01 -8.69
CA THR A 140 31.87 -17.04 -9.21
C THR A 140 33.32 -16.56 -9.31
N ASN A 141 33.55 -15.37 -9.85
CA ASN A 141 34.88 -14.81 -10.08
C ASN A 141 34.79 -13.28 -10.12
N ARG A 142 35.85 -12.56 -9.71
CA ARG A 142 35.87 -11.10 -9.72
C ARG A 142 35.62 -10.49 -11.11
N GLN A 143 36.28 -11.00 -12.14
CA GLN A 143 36.09 -10.50 -13.51
C GLN A 143 34.68 -10.81 -14.02
N ILE A 144 34.18 -12.03 -13.75
CA ILE A 144 32.79 -12.38 -14.08
C ILE A 144 31.82 -11.45 -13.33
N ASN A 145 32.08 -11.16 -12.06
CA ASN A 145 31.27 -10.25 -11.27
C ASN A 145 31.23 -8.86 -11.91
N GLU A 146 32.37 -8.28 -12.25
CA GLU A 146 32.46 -6.94 -12.84
C GLU A 146 31.71 -6.88 -14.19
N GLU A 147 31.95 -7.85 -15.08
CA GLU A 147 31.32 -7.89 -16.40
C GLU A 147 29.81 -8.20 -16.32
N ALA A 148 29.43 -9.20 -15.53
CA ALA A 148 28.04 -9.59 -15.38
C ALA A 148 27.23 -8.52 -14.63
N SER A 149 27.82 -7.84 -13.64
CA SER A 149 27.19 -6.69 -12.97
C SER A 149 27.02 -5.52 -13.92
N SER A 150 28.00 -5.28 -14.81
CA SER A 150 27.87 -4.25 -15.85
C SER A 150 26.67 -4.51 -16.77
N VAL A 151 26.37 -5.77 -17.09
CA VAL A 151 25.19 -6.11 -17.90
C VAL A 151 23.91 -6.02 -17.06
N LEU A 152 23.86 -6.71 -15.93
CA LEU A 152 22.68 -6.77 -15.08
C LEU A 152 22.25 -5.37 -14.63
N TYR A 153 23.15 -4.60 -14.02
CA TYR A 153 22.81 -3.29 -13.45
C TYR A 153 22.92 -2.15 -14.47
N GLY A 154 23.75 -2.31 -15.50
CA GLY A 154 23.96 -1.29 -16.53
C GLY A 154 22.97 -1.32 -17.69
N GLU A 155 22.45 -2.49 -18.04
CA GLU A 155 21.58 -2.67 -19.22
C GLU A 155 20.14 -3.04 -18.86
N SER A 156 19.90 -3.83 -17.80
CA SER A 156 18.52 -4.18 -17.40
C SER A 156 17.78 -2.99 -16.80
N VAL A 157 16.44 -3.03 -16.90
CA VAL A 157 15.54 -2.07 -16.26
C VAL A 157 15.08 -2.63 -14.93
N PHE A 158 15.25 -1.88 -13.85
CA PHE A 158 14.79 -2.27 -12.52
C PHE A 158 13.47 -1.60 -12.21
N GLU A 159 12.45 -2.40 -11.95
CA GLU A 159 11.18 -1.88 -11.47
C GLU A 159 11.25 -1.61 -9.96
N VAL A 160 10.84 -0.42 -9.56
CA VAL A 160 10.59 -0.05 -8.17
C VAL A 160 9.12 0.18 -8.00
N TYR A 161 8.51 -0.52 -7.07
CA TYR A 161 7.13 -0.30 -6.71
C TYR A 161 7.04 0.63 -5.50
N VAL A 162 6.34 1.75 -5.64
CA VAL A 162 6.19 2.75 -4.57
C VAL A 162 4.72 2.95 -4.23
N GLN A 163 4.41 2.90 -2.94
CA GLN A 163 3.12 3.28 -2.37
C GLN A 163 3.30 4.30 -1.24
N ALA A 164 2.19 4.78 -0.67
CA ALA A 164 2.18 5.73 0.45
C ALA A 164 3.08 5.29 1.62
N ASN A 165 3.05 4.00 1.96
CA ASN A 165 3.75 3.41 3.10
C ASN A 165 4.77 2.33 2.70
N LEU A 166 5.07 2.14 1.41
CA LEU A 166 5.86 1.01 0.93
C LEU A 166 6.82 1.42 -0.18
N ILE A 167 8.05 0.90 -0.15
CA ILE A 167 8.96 0.88 -1.29
C ILE A 167 9.40 -0.57 -1.47
N GLU A 168 9.24 -1.12 -2.67
CA GLU A 168 9.61 -2.49 -3.01
C GLU A 168 10.52 -2.50 -4.25
N ILE A 169 11.67 -3.17 -4.14
CA ILE A 169 12.66 -3.31 -5.22
C ILE A 169 13.46 -4.59 -5.02
N MET A 170 13.68 -5.38 -6.08
CA MET A 170 14.48 -6.62 -6.07
C MET A 170 14.06 -7.61 -4.96
N GLY A 171 12.75 -7.74 -4.72
CA GLY A 171 12.21 -8.59 -3.66
C GLY A 171 12.54 -8.12 -2.24
N LYS A 172 13.07 -6.90 -2.07
CA LYS A 172 13.25 -6.24 -0.79
C LYS A 172 12.17 -5.20 -0.61
N VAL A 173 11.67 -5.10 0.63
CA VAL A 173 10.53 -4.28 0.96
C VAL A 173 10.88 -3.40 2.14
N TRP A 174 10.76 -2.09 1.96
CA TRP A 174 10.79 -1.11 3.02
C TRP A 174 9.36 -0.65 3.31
N ASN A 175 8.95 -0.70 4.58
CA ASN A 175 7.64 -0.25 5.02
C ASN A 175 7.79 0.91 6.01
N ARG A 176 7.06 2.00 5.76
CA ARG A 176 7.07 3.21 6.57
C ARG A 176 6.64 2.94 8.01
N HIS A 177 5.68 2.04 8.19
CA HIS A 177 5.00 1.77 9.46
C HIS A 177 5.07 0.27 9.78
N ALA A 178 6.27 -0.32 9.78
CA ALA A 178 6.41 -1.74 10.11
C ALA A 178 5.85 -1.99 11.52
N HIS A 179 4.72 -2.71 11.62
CA HIS A 179 3.97 -2.94 12.85
C HIS A 179 4.77 -3.67 13.95
N THR A 180 5.90 -4.26 13.57
CA THR A 180 6.80 -4.98 14.46
C THR A 180 8.17 -4.33 14.46
N GLN A 181 8.25 -2.99 14.53
CA GLN A 181 9.52 -2.30 14.76
C GLN A 181 10.07 -2.73 16.13
N ASN A 182 10.78 -3.85 16.12
CA ASN A 182 11.54 -4.29 17.27
C ASN A 182 12.71 -3.30 17.40
N GLU A 183 12.93 -2.72 18.58
CA GLU A 183 14.01 -1.75 18.82
C GLU A 183 15.39 -2.28 18.40
N TYR A 184 15.53 -3.61 18.30
CA TYR A 184 16.76 -4.30 17.89
C TYR A 184 17.00 -4.39 16.37
N HIS A 185 16.07 -3.98 15.52
CA HIS A 185 16.25 -4.01 14.08
C HIS A 185 16.28 -2.60 13.49
N ASP A 186 17.29 -2.33 12.68
CA ASP A 186 17.35 -1.10 11.89
C ASP A 186 16.34 -1.21 10.74
N TYR A 187 15.27 -0.42 10.78
CA TYR A 187 14.27 -0.29 9.70
C TYR A 187 14.53 0.92 8.79
N SER A 188 15.75 1.46 8.82
CA SER A 188 16.17 2.45 7.86
C SER A 188 15.99 1.91 6.43
N THR A 189 15.77 2.83 5.50
CA THR A 189 15.75 2.52 4.07
C THR A 189 17.06 1.84 3.64
N SER A 190 18.16 2.24 4.27
CA SER A 190 19.51 1.80 3.97
C SER A 190 19.81 0.37 4.44
N SER A 191 19.22 -0.08 5.55
CA SER A 191 19.36 -1.46 6.03
C SER A 191 18.43 -2.43 5.30
N MET A 192 17.21 -1.99 4.95
CA MET A 192 16.17 -2.83 4.36
C MET A 192 16.37 -3.03 2.85
N LEU A 193 16.94 -2.02 2.17
CA LEU A 193 17.19 -2.05 0.74
C LEU A 193 18.70 -2.11 0.46
N CYS A 194 19.13 -3.05 -0.38
CA CYS A 194 20.55 -3.31 -0.67
C CYS A 194 21.21 -2.10 -1.36
N GLN A 195 21.96 -1.29 -0.60
CA GLN A 195 22.59 -0.07 -1.12
C GLN A 195 23.59 -0.33 -2.24
N GLU A 196 24.42 -1.37 -2.11
CA GLU A 196 25.44 -1.70 -3.11
C GLU A 196 24.80 -2.05 -4.46
N GLY A 197 23.70 -2.81 -4.45
CA GLY A 197 22.94 -3.12 -5.66
C GLY A 197 22.30 -1.87 -6.26
N LEU A 198 21.67 -1.05 -5.43
CA LEU A 198 21.01 0.20 -5.86
C LEU A 198 21.98 1.17 -6.53
N ARG A 199 23.20 1.30 -6.00
CA ARG A 199 24.29 2.15 -6.55
C ARG A 199 24.66 1.81 -7.98
N MET A 200 24.50 0.54 -8.37
CA MET A 200 24.89 0.09 -9.70
C MET A 200 23.78 0.25 -10.73
N ILE A 201 22.52 0.39 -10.31
CA ILE A 201 21.37 0.46 -11.20
C ILE A 201 21.47 1.71 -12.09
N ARG A 202 21.49 1.49 -13.41
CA ARG A 202 21.51 2.58 -14.40
C ARG A 202 20.15 2.89 -14.98
N ASN A 203 19.24 1.92 -15.05
CA ASN A 203 17.93 2.10 -15.66
C ASN A 203 16.84 1.74 -14.65
N LEU A 204 16.07 2.74 -14.23
CA LEU A 204 15.05 2.60 -13.19
C LEU A 204 13.66 2.90 -13.77
N GLU A 205 12.69 2.03 -13.49
CA GLU A 205 11.29 2.28 -13.74
C GLU A 205 10.52 2.33 -12.41
N VAL A 206 10.07 3.52 -12.02
CA VAL A 206 9.26 3.72 -10.83
C VAL A 206 7.80 3.51 -11.18
N ILE A 207 7.19 2.50 -10.58
CA ILE A 207 5.79 2.12 -10.75
C ILE A 207 5.04 2.49 -9.49
N PHE A 208 3.95 3.23 -9.63
CA PHE A 208 3.08 3.56 -8.51
C PHE A 208 1.61 3.43 -8.91
N PRO A 209 0.75 2.96 -7.99
CA PRO A 209 -0.67 2.87 -8.27
C PRO A 209 -1.30 4.27 -8.23
N LEU A 210 -2.08 4.61 -9.26
CA LEU A 210 -2.98 5.76 -9.26
C LEU A 210 -4.41 5.26 -9.13
N GLY A 211 -5.22 5.77 -8.20
CA GLY A 211 -6.65 5.43 -8.12
C GLY A 211 -6.98 4.07 -7.48
N ALA A 212 -6.16 3.03 -7.66
CA ALA A 212 -6.51 1.65 -7.26
C ALA A 212 -6.63 1.41 -5.74
N VAL A 213 -5.93 2.19 -4.91
CA VAL A 213 -6.00 2.08 -3.44
C VAL A 213 -7.20 2.86 -2.86
N PHE A 214 -7.74 3.82 -3.63
CA PHE A 214 -8.79 4.75 -3.20
C PHE A 214 -10.21 4.23 -3.45
N GLY A 215 -10.41 2.91 -3.53
CA GLY A 215 -11.71 2.30 -3.82
C GLY A 215 -12.83 2.61 -2.82
N ARG A 216 -12.54 3.32 -1.72
CA ARG A 216 -13.52 3.89 -0.80
C ARG A 216 -12.94 5.19 -0.24
N HIS A 217 -13.63 6.32 -0.45
CA HIS A 217 -13.40 7.52 0.34
C HIS A 217 -13.55 7.17 1.82
N LYS A 218 -12.43 6.99 2.51
CA LYS A 218 -12.41 6.86 3.98
C LYS A 218 -12.34 8.31 4.46
N GLY A 219 -13.34 8.74 5.21
CA GLY A 219 -13.57 10.14 5.56
C GLY A 219 -12.37 10.86 6.17
N THR A 220 -12.54 12.16 6.38
CA THR A 220 -11.51 13.05 6.91
C THR A 220 -11.00 12.56 8.26
N GLY A 221 -9.69 12.34 8.40
CA GLY A 221 -9.08 11.96 9.67
C GLY A 221 -9.10 13.11 10.68
N PRO A 222 -8.76 12.84 11.95
CA PRO A 222 -8.60 13.88 12.97
C PRO A 222 -7.46 14.83 12.54
N GLY A 223 -7.83 15.99 11.99
CA GLY A 223 -6.88 16.95 11.41
C GLY A 223 -7.31 17.65 10.13
N TYR A 224 -8.51 17.37 9.58
CA TYR A 224 -9.01 17.95 8.32
C TYR A 224 -8.24 17.53 7.06
N ILE A 225 -7.39 16.52 7.18
CA ILE A 225 -6.69 15.92 6.04
C ILE A 225 -7.51 14.71 5.63
N THR A 226 -7.97 14.70 4.38
CA THR A 226 -8.62 13.52 3.81
C THR A 226 -7.62 12.36 3.78
N LEU A 227 -8.08 11.12 3.85
CA LEU A 227 -7.14 10.00 3.77
C LEU A 227 -6.34 10.05 2.46
N GLU A 228 -6.97 10.50 1.38
CA GLU A 228 -6.37 10.74 0.09
C GLU A 228 -5.21 11.74 0.18
N GLU A 229 -5.43 12.89 0.82
CA GLU A 229 -4.37 13.87 1.06
C GLU A 229 -3.25 13.29 1.92
N TYR A 230 -3.58 12.57 2.99
CA TYR A 230 -2.58 11.91 3.84
C TYR A 230 -1.75 10.90 3.04
N GLU A 231 -2.39 10.06 2.22
CA GLU A 231 -1.71 9.08 1.37
C GLU A 231 -0.85 9.76 0.31
N LEU A 232 -1.28 10.88 -0.27
CA LEU A 232 -0.48 11.69 -1.18
C LEU A 232 0.75 12.28 -0.47
N TYR A 233 0.59 12.80 0.75
CA TYR A 233 1.71 13.29 1.56
C TYR A 233 2.69 12.17 1.90
N ALA A 234 2.18 11.01 2.33
CA ALA A 234 2.99 9.85 2.65
C ALA A 234 3.71 9.31 1.41
N PHE A 235 3.03 9.24 0.26
CA PHE A 235 3.60 8.85 -1.03
C PHE A 235 4.71 9.80 -1.46
N ARG A 236 4.48 11.12 -1.39
CA ARG A 236 5.53 12.13 -1.62
C ARG A 236 6.73 11.89 -0.72
N GLY A 237 6.50 11.57 0.55
CA GLY A 237 7.56 11.20 1.48
C GLY A 237 8.32 9.94 1.08
N SER A 238 7.65 8.94 0.52
CA SER A 238 8.27 7.67 0.09
C SER A 238 9.07 7.87 -1.19
N MET A 239 8.57 8.68 -2.12
CA MET A 239 9.31 9.11 -3.31
C MET A 239 10.56 9.92 -2.97
N ARG A 240 10.50 10.79 -1.96
CA ARG A 240 11.69 11.49 -1.45
C ARG A 240 12.72 10.51 -0.91
N LYS A 241 12.31 9.59 -0.04
CA LYS A 241 13.20 8.54 0.49
C LYS A 241 13.84 7.71 -0.62
N LEU A 242 13.07 7.35 -1.66
CA LEU A 242 13.62 6.69 -2.83
C LEU A 242 14.67 7.56 -3.53
N GLY A 243 14.39 8.86 -3.71
CA GLY A 243 15.34 9.81 -4.27
C GLY A 243 16.61 9.93 -3.44
N ASP A 244 16.48 10.06 -2.12
CA ASP A 244 17.59 10.17 -1.16
C ASP A 244 18.51 8.94 -1.27
N LEU A 245 17.93 7.73 -1.39
CA LEU A 245 18.70 6.51 -1.64
C LEU A 245 19.56 6.57 -2.90
N PHE A 246 19.11 7.24 -3.97
CA PHE A 246 19.93 7.39 -5.19
C PHE A 246 20.86 8.61 -5.13
N LEU A 247 20.55 9.63 -4.34
CA LEU A 247 21.33 10.86 -4.18
C LEU A 247 22.51 10.72 -3.22
N GLU A 248 22.33 10.11 -2.05
CA GLU A 248 23.42 9.80 -1.09
C GLU A 248 24.53 8.99 -1.76
N ASN A 249 24.14 8.21 -2.76
CA ASN A 249 25.03 7.38 -3.56
C ASN A 249 25.82 8.17 -4.62
N ALA A 250 25.34 9.33 -5.07
CA ALA A 250 26.02 10.18 -6.03
C ALA A 250 27.16 10.98 -5.38
N GLU A 251 27.01 11.41 -4.12
CA GLU A 251 28.02 12.18 -3.39
C GLU A 251 29.29 11.36 -3.08
N SER A 252 29.19 10.03 -3.09
CA SER A 252 30.30 9.11 -2.83
C SER A 252 31.34 9.04 -3.97
N GLY A 253 31.24 9.88 -5.00
CA GLY A 253 32.13 9.85 -6.17
C GLY A 253 31.90 8.63 -7.07
N SER A 254 30.81 7.89 -6.87
CA SER A 254 30.43 6.78 -7.73
C SER A 254 30.09 7.31 -9.12
N LEU A 255 30.84 6.86 -10.13
CA LEU A 255 30.65 7.15 -11.56
C LEU A 255 29.30 6.63 -12.12
N HIS A 256 28.40 6.17 -11.24
CA HIS A 256 27.19 5.45 -11.59
C HIS A 256 25.89 6.25 -11.52
N ALA A 257 25.87 7.41 -12.19
CA ALA A 257 24.63 8.17 -12.39
C ALA A 257 23.56 7.32 -13.12
N LEU A 258 22.29 7.47 -12.70
CA LEU A 258 21.13 6.93 -13.41
C LEU A 258 21.18 7.39 -14.86
N ARG A 259 21.18 6.44 -15.79
CA ARG A 259 21.14 6.68 -17.23
C ARG A 259 19.72 6.92 -17.72
N SER A 260 18.76 6.19 -17.16
CA SER A 260 17.35 6.27 -17.54
C SER A 260 16.47 6.19 -16.30
N LEU A 261 15.51 7.11 -16.20
CA LEU A 261 14.46 7.10 -15.19
C LEU A 261 13.11 7.21 -15.91
N LYS A 262 12.28 6.19 -15.73
CA LYS A 262 10.91 6.15 -16.22
C LYS A 262 9.96 6.12 -15.03
N ILE A 263 8.89 6.89 -15.09
CA ILE A 263 7.87 6.97 -14.05
C ILE A 263 6.54 6.55 -14.67
N THR A 264 5.96 5.47 -14.18
CA THR A 264 4.75 4.85 -14.73
C THR A 264 3.66 4.78 -13.68
N ALA A 265 2.59 5.55 -13.87
CA ALA A 265 1.36 5.43 -13.10
C ALA A 265 0.54 4.23 -13.60
N ARG A 266 0.17 3.28 -12.74
CA ARG A 266 -0.72 2.15 -13.08
C ARG A 266 -2.08 2.33 -12.40
N SER A 267 -3.16 2.34 -13.19
CA SER A 267 -4.55 2.50 -12.71
C SER A 267 -5.12 1.25 -12.02
N SER A 268 -4.48 0.09 -12.20
CA SER A 268 -4.84 -1.16 -11.53
C SER A 268 -3.58 -1.97 -11.23
N LEU A 269 -3.55 -2.65 -10.07
CA LEU A 269 -2.55 -3.69 -9.81
C LEU A 269 -2.80 -4.82 -10.81
N PRO A 270 -1.76 -5.38 -11.46
CA PRO A 270 -1.92 -6.66 -12.15
C PRO A 270 -2.44 -7.66 -11.12
N GLU A 271 -3.52 -8.37 -11.45
CA GLU A 271 -4.08 -9.45 -10.64
C GLU A 271 -3.00 -10.54 -10.48
N GLY A 272 -2.14 -10.38 -9.48
CA GLY A 272 -1.13 -11.38 -9.14
C GLY A 272 -1.81 -12.61 -8.53
N PRO A 273 -1.19 -13.80 -8.62
CA PRO A 273 -1.73 -15.02 -8.05
C PRO A 273 -1.99 -14.78 -6.57
N ASN A 274 -3.26 -14.96 -6.19
CA ASN A 274 -3.81 -14.84 -4.85
C ASN A 274 -2.75 -14.88 -3.75
N PHE A 275 -2.33 -13.70 -3.26
CA PHE A 275 -2.09 -13.62 -1.83
C PHE A 275 -3.37 -14.20 -1.20
N PRO A 276 -3.31 -15.16 -0.25
CA PRO A 276 -4.47 -15.37 0.58
C PRO A 276 -4.78 -13.98 1.10
N ALA A 277 -5.94 -13.45 0.72
CA ALA A 277 -6.45 -12.26 1.34
C ALA A 277 -6.44 -12.62 2.82
N ARG A 278 -5.42 -12.17 3.56
CA ARG A 278 -5.49 -12.00 4.98
C ARG A 278 -6.60 -10.95 5.11
N ARG A 279 -7.85 -11.41 5.06
CA ARG A 279 -9.02 -10.79 5.67
C ARG A 279 -8.86 -10.91 7.20
N GLY A 280 -7.66 -10.64 7.70
CA GLY A 280 -7.39 -10.31 9.08
C GLY A 280 -7.19 -8.81 9.09
N ASN A 281 -8.19 -8.09 9.57
CA ASN A 281 -8.03 -6.88 10.36
C ASN A 281 -7.13 -5.74 9.87
N VAL A 282 -6.84 -5.59 8.57
CA VAL A 282 -6.14 -4.37 8.07
C VAL A 282 -6.93 -3.08 8.37
N SER A 283 -8.25 -3.16 8.61
CA SER A 283 -9.08 -2.03 9.08
C SER A 283 -8.98 -1.74 10.58
N LYS A 284 -8.48 -2.67 11.41
CA LYS A 284 -8.22 -2.46 12.85
C LYS A 284 -6.77 -2.04 13.11
N ASP A 285 -5.84 -2.43 12.24
CA ASP A 285 -4.41 -2.35 12.55
C ASP A 285 -3.73 -1.09 11.95
N LEU A 286 -4.37 -0.40 10.99
CA LEU A 286 -3.95 0.93 10.50
C LEU A 286 -4.20 2.08 11.51
N THR A 287 -4.95 1.80 12.58
CA THR A 287 -5.30 2.77 13.64
C THR A 287 -4.47 2.64 14.91
N GLU A 288 -3.44 1.79 14.96
CA GLU A 288 -2.65 1.58 16.19
C GLU A 288 -1.45 2.54 16.34
N GLY A 289 -1.10 3.30 15.30
CA GLY A 289 -0.16 4.44 15.37
C GLY A 289 -0.81 5.83 15.24
N ILE A 290 -2.12 5.86 14.96
CA ILE A 290 -2.98 7.03 15.10
C ILE A 290 -3.55 6.92 16.51
N PRO A 291 -3.75 8.00 17.29
CA PRO A 291 -4.41 7.89 18.59
C PRO A 291 -5.66 7.03 18.41
N THR A 292 -5.71 5.89 19.10
CA THR A 292 -6.73 4.84 18.90
C THR A 292 -8.14 5.43 18.95
N ASN A 293 -9.14 4.72 18.42
CA ASN A 293 -10.54 5.08 18.66
C ASN A 293 -10.81 5.19 20.17
N ASP A 294 -10.06 4.46 21.01
CA ASP A 294 -10.05 4.64 22.46
C ASP A 294 -9.32 5.90 22.92
N ALA A 295 -8.28 6.39 22.26
CA ALA A 295 -7.68 7.70 22.54
C ALA A 295 -8.56 8.85 22.06
N TYR A 296 -9.29 8.73 20.94
CA TYR A 296 -10.32 9.69 20.54
C TYR A 296 -11.54 9.61 21.44
N ILE A 297 -12.01 8.42 21.82
CA ILE A 297 -13.07 8.22 22.81
C ILE A 297 -12.58 8.73 24.17
N ASN A 298 -11.34 8.51 24.57
CA ASN A 298 -10.78 9.05 25.81
C ASN A 298 -10.55 10.55 25.72
N PHE A 299 -10.17 11.11 24.56
CA PHE A 299 -10.02 12.55 24.37
C PHE A 299 -11.37 13.23 24.23
N ARG A 300 -12.36 12.57 23.63
CA ARG A 300 -13.77 12.98 23.54
C ARG A 300 -14.43 12.87 24.89
N ASP A 301 -14.21 11.81 25.65
CA ASP A 301 -14.76 11.58 26.97
C ASP A 301 -14.02 12.46 27.98
N GLN A 302 -12.72 12.72 27.82
CA GLN A 302 -12.01 13.80 28.51
C GLN A 302 -12.56 15.16 28.09
N TRP A 303 -12.88 15.41 26.83
CA TRP A 303 -13.41 16.69 26.36
C TRP A 303 -14.86 16.91 26.80
N LEU A 304 -15.68 15.86 26.82
CA LEU A 304 -17.06 15.83 27.34
C LEU A 304 -17.06 15.90 28.87
N LYS A 305 -16.09 15.29 29.54
CA LYS A 305 -15.87 15.41 31.00
C LYS A 305 -15.36 16.79 31.36
N VAL A 306 -14.38 17.32 30.64
CA VAL A 306 -13.92 18.71 30.72
C VAL A 306 -15.08 19.66 30.44
N LEU A 307 -15.97 19.34 29.50
CA LEU A 307 -17.20 20.09 29.25
C LEU A 307 -18.20 20.03 30.41
N ALA A 308 -18.43 18.85 30.97
CA ALA A 308 -19.30 18.66 32.13
C ALA A 308 -18.74 19.38 33.37
N ASP A 309 -17.43 19.29 33.59
CA ASP A 309 -16.70 19.97 34.67
C ASP A 309 -16.65 21.49 34.42
N LEU A 310 -16.53 21.95 33.17
CA LEU A 310 -16.62 23.37 32.80
C LEU A 310 -18.02 23.95 32.98
N LEU A 311 -19.07 23.16 32.73
CA LEU A 311 -20.46 23.53 33.04
C LEU A 311 -20.72 23.55 34.55
N ALA A 312 -19.97 22.78 35.34
CA ALA A 312 -20.04 22.77 36.80
C ALA A 312 -19.20 23.87 37.48
N VAL A 313 -18.16 24.41 36.81
CA VAL A 313 -17.22 25.41 37.34
C VAL A 313 -17.47 26.83 36.78
N ALA A 314 -18.45 27.00 35.89
CA ALA A 314 -18.75 28.31 35.33
C ALA A 314 -19.47 29.24 36.33
N ASP A 315 -18.70 29.86 37.24
CA ASP A 315 -18.99 31.20 37.79
C ASP A 315 -18.78 32.27 36.68
N GLY A 316 -19.29 32.00 35.48
CA GLY A 316 -19.35 32.95 34.39
C GLY A 316 -20.45 33.99 34.64
N PRO A 317 -20.41 35.15 33.95
CA PRO A 317 -21.48 36.13 34.04
C PRO A 317 -22.82 35.44 33.75
N ALA A 318 -23.79 35.64 34.64
CA ALA A 318 -25.10 34.96 34.64
C ALA A 318 -25.62 34.74 33.21
N THR A 319 -25.43 33.54 32.69
CA THR A 319 -25.86 33.18 31.34
C THR A 319 -27.38 33.10 31.33
N ASN A 320 -27.99 33.59 30.26
CA ASN A 320 -29.44 33.52 30.09
C ASN A 320 -29.87 32.05 30.14
N ALA A 321 -30.68 31.67 31.15
CA ALA A 321 -31.14 30.31 31.41
C ALA A 321 -31.84 29.67 30.19
N ASN A 322 -32.31 30.47 29.23
CA ASN A 322 -32.95 30.00 28.01
C ASN A 322 -31.96 29.57 26.90
N LEU A 323 -30.70 30.01 26.94
CA LEU A 323 -29.72 29.72 25.89
C LEU A 323 -29.03 28.37 26.06
N GLU A 324 -28.77 27.97 27.29
CA GLU A 324 -28.09 26.71 27.57
C GLU A 324 -28.84 25.48 27.02
N PRO A 325 -30.18 25.34 27.23
CA PRO A 325 -30.92 24.23 26.64
C PRO A 325 -30.90 24.24 25.11
N ARG A 326 -30.83 25.42 24.48
CA ARG A 326 -30.77 25.55 23.01
C ARG A 326 -29.40 25.11 22.48
N LEU A 327 -28.31 25.55 23.10
CA LEU A 327 -26.96 25.12 22.74
C LEU A 327 -26.81 23.60 22.88
N ARG A 328 -27.25 23.03 24.02
CA ARG A 328 -27.19 21.59 24.26
C ARG A 328 -27.95 20.78 23.20
N LYS A 329 -29.12 21.26 22.76
CA LYS A 329 -29.90 20.61 21.68
C LYS A 329 -29.17 20.68 20.33
N THR A 330 -28.56 21.81 20.00
CA THR A 330 -27.76 21.97 18.78
C THR A 330 -26.53 21.05 18.80
N GLU A 331 -25.83 20.94 19.94
CA GLU A 331 -24.72 20.02 20.14
C GLU A 331 -25.16 18.56 20.01
N ALA A 332 -26.26 18.17 20.66
CA ALA A 332 -26.81 16.82 20.58
C ALA A 332 -27.20 16.45 19.13
N PHE A 333 -27.79 17.39 18.39
CA PHE A 333 -28.10 17.20 16.98
C PHE A 333 -26.84 16.98 16.13
N ALA A 334 -25.80 17.81 16.32
CA ALA A 334 -24.54 17.65 15.58
C ALA A 334 -23.85 16.32 15.90
N GLN A 335 -23.90 15.88 17.16
CA GLN A 335 -23.41 14.56 17.56
C GLN A 335 -24.19 13.45 16.86
N PHE A 336 -25.53 13.53 16.83
CA PHE A 336 -26.36 12.55 16.14
C PHE A 336 -26.03 12.44 14.65
N VAL A 337 -25.88 13.56 13.95
CA VAL A 337 -25.49 13.60 12.53
C VAL A 337 -24.13 12.93 12.32
N ASN A 338 -23.15 13.22 13.17
CA ASN A 338 -21.82 12.62 13.08
C ASN A 338 -21.83 11.11 13.37
N VAL A 339 -22.59 10.66 14.36
CA VAL A 339 -22.74 9.22 14.67
C VAL A 339 -23.39 8.49 13.49
N GLN A 340 -24.42 9.07 12.89
CA GLN A 340 -25.06 8.52 11.69
C GLN A 340 -24.09 8.47 10.49
N ALA A 341 -23.21 9.46 10.34
CA ALA A 341 -22.19 9.46 9.30
C ALA A 341 -21.16 8.32 9.45
N ILE A 342 -20.87 7.93 10.69
CA ILE A 342 -19.87 6.89 11.01
C ILE A 342 -20.48 5.49 10.91
N TYR A 343 -21.70 5.28 11.42
CA TYR A 343 -22.28 3.95 11.60
C TYR A 343 -23.43 3.62 10.63
N GLY A 344 -24.05 4.61 10.00
CA GLY A 344 -25.15 4.41 9.07
C GLY A 344 -24.67 4.15 7.63
N PRO A 345 -25.45 3.43 6.79
CA PRO A 345 -25.28 3.54 5.34
C PRO A 345 -25.38 5.04 4.98
N LYS A 346 -24.49 5.55 4.11
CA LYS A 346 -24.42 6.98 3.77
C LYS A 346 -25.81 7.50 3.38
N GLY A 347 -26.51 8.05 4.36
CA GLY A 347 -27.82 8.64 4.18
C GLY A 347 -27.66 10.05 3.65
N TRP A 348 -28.70 10.54 3.00
CA TRP A 348 -28.85 11.93 2.59
C TRP A 348 -28.62 12.92 3.73
N ASN A 349 -28.80 12.51 4.99
CA ASN A 349 -28.48 13.31 6.17
C ASN A 349 -27.02 13.78 6.21
N THR A 350 -26.07 12.99 5.70
CA THR A 350 -24.64 13.38 5.69
C THR A 350 -24.30 14.41 4.63
N SER A 351 -25.00 14.42 3.49
CA SER A 351 -24.79 15.45 2.46
C SER A 351 -25.47 16.75 2.81
N VAL A 352 -26.59 16.71 3.55
CA VAL A 352 -27.44 17.87 3.89
C VAL A 352 -26.86 18.74 5.00
N PHE A 353 -26.12 18.13 5.92
CA PHE A 353 -25.48 18.83 7.03
C PHE A 353 -23.95 18.87 6.89
N GLN A 354 -23.45 19.01 5.66
CA GLN A 354 -22.03 19.28 5.45
C GLN A 354 -21.62 20.57 6.16
N GLU A 355 -20.44 20.58 6.75
CA GLU A 355 -19.87 21.73 7.47
C GLU A 355 -20.68 22.22 8.69
N LEU A 356 -21.37 21.30 9.38
CA LEU A 356 -22.13 21.61 10.60
C LEU A 356 -21.28 22.22 11.73
N GLU A 357 -19.95 22.14 11.63
CA GLU A 357 -19.03 22.81 12.55
C GLU A 357 -19.19 24.34 12.55
N ARG A 358 -19.58 24.94 11.42
CA ARG A 358 -19.79 26.40 11.34
C ARG A 358 -21.01 26.83 12.16
N PRO A 359 -22.23 26.32 11.93
CA PRO A 359 -23.37 26.58 12.81
C PRO A 359 -23.10 26.27 14.28
N LEU A 360 -22.37 25.19 14.58
CA LEU A 360 -22.04 24.81 15.94
C LEU A 360 -21.09 25.82 16.62
N HIS A 361 -20.07 26.29 15.89
CA HIS A 361 -19.19 27.34 16.37
C HIS A 361 -19.96 28.63 16.63
N LEU A 362 -20.80 29.06 15.68
CA LEU A 362 -21.62 30.26 15.82
C LEU A 362 -22.62 30.13 16.98
N ALA A 363 -23.14 28.93 17.24
CA ALA A 363 -24.04 28.68 18.36
C ALA A 363 -23.31 28.92 19.69
N ARG A 364 -22.08 28.44 19.77
CA ARG A 364 -21.24 28.62 20.96
C ARG A 364 -20.88 30.09 21.16
N VAL A 365 -20.53 30.81 20.09
CA VAL A 365 -20.27 32.25 20.14
C VAL A 365 -21.54 33.01 20.57
N ALA A 366 -22.71 32.68 20.03
CA ALA A 366 -23.97 33.29 20.43
C ALA A 366 -24.29 33.03 21.91
N TYR A 367 -24.04 31.82 22.41
CA TYR A 367 -24.18 31.47 23.83
C TYR A 367 -23.24 32.29 24.72
N GLU A 368 -21.95 32.33 24.40
CA GLU A 368 -20.94 33.07 25.16
C GLU A 368 -21.21 34.59 25.19
N ASN A 369 -21.87 35.13 24.17
CA ASN A 369 -22.25 36.54 24.10
C ASN A 369 -23.71 36.82 24.55
N ASN A 370 -24.41 35.85 25.14
CA ASN A 370 -25.83 35.95 25.52
C ASN A 370 -26.76 36.45 24.38
N ASN A 371 -26.46 36.10 23.12
CA ASN A 371 -27.19 36.55 21.94
C ASN A 371 -28.29 35.55 21.55
N GLU A 372 -29.51 35.77 22.07
CA GLU A 372 -30.64 34.89 21.80
C GLU A 372 -31.13 34.91 20.36
N GLU A 373 -31.15 36.10 19.73
CA GLU A 373 -31.59 36.26 18.35
C GLU A 373 -30.73 35.42 17.40
N MET A 374 -29.41 35.44 17.60
CA MET A 374 -28.49 34.65 16.79
C MET A 374 -28.68 33.14 16.99
N MET A 375 -28.99 32.71 18.22
CA MET A 375 -29.28 31.31 18.50
C MET A 375 -30.53 30.82 17.74
N VAL A 376 -31.56 31.65 17.66
CA VAL A 376 -32.77 31.35 16.86
C VAL A 376 -32.41 31.22 15.38
N LYS A 377 -31.67 32.19 14.82
CA LYS A 377 -31.23 32.16 13.41
C LYS A 377 -30.43 30.91 13.07
N ILE A 378 -29.57 30.44 13.97
CA ILE A 378 -28.80 29.20 13.77
C ILE A 378 -29.71 27.97 13.74
N GLN A 379 -30.70 27.91 14.63
CA GLN A 379 -31.66 26.80 14.65
C GLN A 379 -32.53 26.79 13.38
N GLU A 380 -32.97 27.97 12.92
CA GLU A 380 -33.69 28.12 11.64
C GLU A 380 -32.82 27.69 10.44
N ALA A 381 -31.56 28.13 10.42
CA ALA A 381 -30.61 27.76 9.38
C ALA A 381 -30.35 26.24 9.33
N ILE A 382 -30.35 25.54 10.47
CA ILE A 382 -30.24 24.07 10.54
C ILE A 382 -31.54 23.38 10.08
N ASN A 383 -32.70 23.93 10.45
CA ASN A 383 -34.00 23.37 10.10
C ASN A 383 -34.30 23.44 8.59
N LEU A 384 -33.86 24.49 7.91
CA LEU A 384 -34.20 24.71 6.50
C LEU A 384 -33.63 23.62 5.56
N PRO A 385 -32.32 23.25 5.61
CA PRO A 385 -31.77 22.13 4.85
C PRO A 385 -32.45 20.80 5.19
N TRP A 386 -32.76 20.55 6.48
CA TRP A 386 -33.49 19.36 6.90
C TRP A 386 -34.85 19.24 6.19
N VAL A 387 -35.66 20.29 6.26
CA VAL A 387 -37.01 20.31 5.68
C VAL A 387 -36.93 20.14 4.16
N ASN A 388 -35.99 20.81 3.50
CA ASN A 388 -35.80 20.69 2.05
C ASN A 388 -35.38 19.27 1.66
N ALA A 389 -34.43 18.68 2.38
CA ALA A 389 -33.97 17.33 2.12
C ALA A 389 -35.07 16.28 2.36
N TYR A 390 -35.84 16.45 3.44
CA TYR A 390 -37.00 15.61 3.72
C TYR A 390 -38.00 15.66 2.56
N ARG A 391 -38.39 16.87 2.12
CA ARG A 391 -39.32 17.07 0.97
C ARG A 391 -38.76 16.50 -0.33
N GLN A 392 -37.45 16.59 -0.57
CA GLN A 392 -36.82 16.00 -1.75
C GLN A 392 -36.86 14.47 -1.72
N ASN A 393 -36.64 13.84 -0.57
CA ASN A 393 -36.72 12.39 -0.41
C ASN A 393 -38.16 11.86 -0.42
N GLU A 394 -39.14 12.69 -0.07
CA GLU A 394 -40.56 12.35 -0.16
C GLU A 394 -41.03 12.22 -1.61
N LYS A 395 -40.47 13.00 -2.55
CA LYS A 395 -40.84 12.97 -3.98
C LYS A 395 -40.78 11.59 -4.64
N PRO A 396 -39.66 10.83 -4.60
CA PRO A 396 -39.61 9.51 -5.23
C PRO A 396 -40.56 8.51 -4.55
N VAL A 397 -40.74 8.60 -3.24
CA VAL A 397 -41.69 7.75 -2.50
C VAL A 397 -43.12 8.06 -2.93
N ARG A 398 -43.47 9.34 -3.07
CA ARG A 398 -44.76 9.80 -3.60
C ARG A 398 -45.00 9.28 -5.02
N ILE A 399 -44.04 9.44 -5.93
CA ILE A 399 -44.15 8.95 -7.31
C ILE A 399 -44.40 7.44 -7.32
N LEU A 400 -43.67 6.68 -6.50
CA LEU A 400 -43.87 5.24 -6.40
C LEU A 400 -45.25 4.89 -5.83
N ALA A 401 -45.71 5.58 -4.80
CA ALA A 401 -47.02 5.38 -4.21
C ALA A 401 -48.16 5.74 -5.18
N ASP A 402 -48.00 6.79 -5.98
CA ASP A 402 -48.91 7.15 -7.07
C ASP A 402 -48.95 6.03 -8.13
N PHE A 403 -47.78 5.52 -8.56
CA PHE A 403 -47.72 4.36 -9.48
C PHE A 403 -48.42 3.13 -8.90
N ILE A 404 -48.17 2.77 -7.65
CA ILE A 404 -48.82 1.64 -6.99
C ILE A 404 -50.34 1.87 -6.95
N SER A 405 -50.80 3.08 -6.63
CA SER A 405 -52.23 3.40 -6.62
C SER A 405 -52.86 3.17 -7.99
N THR A 406 -52.20 3.64 -9.07
CA THR A 406 -52.70 3.46 -10.44
C THR A 406 -52.77 2.01 -10.90
N MET A 407 -51.88 1.12 -10.41
CA MET A 407 -51.90 -0.31 -10.75
C MET A 407 -53.21 -0.99 -10.34
N PHE A 408 -53.87 -0.50 -9.30
CA PHE A 408 -55.11 -1.09 -8.76
C PHE A 408 -56.37 -0.30 -9.12
N GLU A 409 -56.25 0.82 -9.85
CA GLU A 409 -57.39 1.63 -10.29
C GLU A 409 -57.98 1.18 -11.64
N GLN A 410 -57.23 0.43 -12.47
CA GLN A 410 -57.62 0.10 -13.85
C GLN A 410 -58.70 -0.98 -14.01
N GLU A 411 -59.03 -1.77 -12.99
CA GLU A 411 -59.98 -2.88 -13.15
C GLU A 411 -61.46 -2.50 -12.98
N HIS A 412 -61.78 -1.24 -12.68
CA HIS A 412 -63.17 -0.78 -12.50
C HIS A 412 -63.75 0.00 -13.70
N ILE A 413 -63.05 0.06 -14.83
CA ILE A 413 -63.58 0.73 -16.02
C ILE A 413 -64.57 -0.19 -16.75
N GLU A 414 -65.84 0.13 -16.54
CA GLU A 414 -66.96 -0.03 -17.48
C GLU A 414 -67.34 -1.46 -17.86
N LYS A 415 -68.05 -2.15 -16.95
CA LYS A 415 -69.24 -2.89 -17.39
C LYS A 415 -70.46 -2.00 -17.18
N GLY A 416 -70.75 -1.19 -18.19
CA GLY A 416 -71.97 -0.42 -18.30
C GLY A 416 -73.19 -1.33 -18.21
N GLY A 417 -73.89 -1.25 -17.09
CA GLY A 417 -75.24 -1.74 -16.90
C GLY A 417 -75.98 -0.69 -16.09
N ASN A 418 -77.04 -0.13 -16.67
CA ASN A 418 -77.91 0.92 -16.16
C ASN A 418 -78.74 0.47 -14.92
N ASP A 419 -78.13 -0.21 -13.96
CA ASP A 419 -78.84 -0.70 -12.79
C ASP A 419 -78.57 0.23 -11.61
N ASP A 420 -79.62 0.93 -11.15
CA ASP A 420 -79.61 1.94 -10.06
C ASP A 420 -79.26 1.37 -8.68
N ASN A 421 -78.71 0.16 -8.62
CA ASN A 421 -78.27 -0.48 -7.40
C ASN A 421 -76.86 -0.01 -7.05
N LYS A 422 -76.76 0.82 -6.00
CA LYS A 422 -75.48 1.16 -5.32
C LYS A 422 -74.69 -0.12 -5.04
N VAL A 423 -73.74 -0.45 -5.91
CA VAL A 423 -72.75 -1.49 -5.64
C VAL A 423 -71.70 -0.87 -4.74
N ASP A 424 -71.54 -1.42 -3.54
CA ASP A 424 -70.47 -1.06 -2.62
C ASP A 424 -69.12 -1.29 -3.30
N ARG A 425 -68.52 -0.22 -3.81
CA ARG A 425 -67.16 -0.28 -4.36
C ARG A 425 -66.21 -0.60 -3.22
N ALA A 426 -65.33 -1.58 -3.45
CA ALA A 426 -64.24 -1.86 -2.52
C ALA A 426 -63.38 -0.60 -2.34
N PRO A 427 -63.05 -0.20 -1.10
CA PRO A 427 -62.24 0.98 -0.84
C PRO A 427 -60.86 0.84 -1.50
N THR A 428 -60.38 1.93 -2.08
CA THR A 428 -59.05 2.00 -2.71
C THR A 428 -57.95 1.86 -1.67
N LEU A 429 -56.73 1.47 -2.09
CA LEU A 429 -55.56 1.42 -1.20
C LEU A 429 -55.31 2.78 -0.50
N ARG A 430 -55.61 3.88 -1.17
CA ARG A 430 -55.48 5.23 -0.63
C ARG A 430 -56.50 5.53 0.49
N GLU A 431 -57.69 4.96 0.39
CA GLU A 431 -58.73 5.07 1.43
C GLU A 431 -58.45 4.14 2.62
N LEU A 432 -57.85 2.98 2.36
CA LEU A 432 -57.47 2.02 3.41
C LEU A 432 -56.23 2.45 4.21
N TYR A 433 -55.28 3.13 3.56
CA TYR A 433 -53.99 3.52 4.16
C TYR A 433 -53.65 4.99 3.88
N PRO A 434 -54.44 5.95 4.39
CA PRO A 434 -54.24 7.37 4.09
C PRO A 434 -52.87 7.91 4.52
N ASP A 435 -52.28 7.39 5.60
CA ASP A 435 -50.94 7.76 6.10
C ASP A 435 -49.80 7.34 5.16
N ALA A 436 -49.99 6.28 4.37
CA ALA A 436 -49.01 5.79 3.40
C ALA A 436 -49.11 6.45 2.01
N TYR A 437 -50.24 7.12 1.71
CA TYR A 437 -50.55 7.68 0.38
C TYR A 437 -50.94 9.17 0.37
N GLN A 438 -50.96 9.84 1.53
CA GLN A 438 -51.11 11.29 1.64
C GLN A 438 -49.75 11.94 1.89
N PHE A 439 -49.11 12.34 0.81
CA PHE A 439 -47.89 13.14 0.83
C PHE A 439 -48.25 14.62 0.77
N GLY A 440 -47.56 15.46 1.54
CA GLY A 440 -47.80 16.90 1.51
C GLY A 440 -47.32 17.48 0.18
N ASP A 441 -48.15 18.26 -0.52
CA ASP A 441 -47.71 18.95 -1.75
C ASP A 441 -46.91 20.21 -1.41
N HIS A 442 -45.75 19.99 -0.83
CA HIS A 442 -44.89 21.04 -0.34
C HIS A 442 -43.72 21.23 -1.30
N ALA A 443 -43.74 22.34 -2.04
CA ALA A 443 -42.55 22.80 -2.76
C ALA A 443 -41.37 22.99 -1.78
N PRO A 444 -40.10 22.80 -2.20
CA PRO A 444 -38.95 23.17 -1.39
C PRO A 444 -39.09 24.62 -0.90
N LEU A 445 -38.67 24.90 0.34
CA LEU A 445 -38.75 26.25 0.92
C LEU A 445 -37.76 27.23 0.25
N SER A 446 -36.74 26.72 -0.44
CA SER A 446 -35.74 27.50 -1.17
C SER A 446 -35.26 26.78 -2.44
N GLN A 447 -34.46 27.46 -3.27
CA GLN A 447 -33.92 26.93 -4.55
C GLN A 447 -33.20 25.58 -4.40
N PRO A 448 -33.16 24.75 -5.47
CA PRO A 448 -32.66 23.37 -5.40
C PRO A 448 -31.22 23.26 -4.87
N TYR A 449 -31.07 22.37 -3.89
CA TYR A 449 -29.87 22.07 -3.10
C TYR A 449 -28.57 21.88 -3.91
N GLU A 450 -28.65 21.39 -5.14
CA GLU A 450 -27.49 21.03 -5.96
C GLU A 450 -26.65 22.24 -6.41
N THR A 451 -27.20 23.45 -6.43
CA THR A 451 -26.45 24.69 -6.78
C THR A 451 -25.86 25.42 -5.57
N VAL A 452 -26.17 24.99 -4.34
CA VAL A 452 -25.91 25.75 -3.09
C VAL A 452 -24.75 25.16 -2.26
N LEU A 453 -24.15 24.03 -2.66
CA LEU A 453 -23.05 23.41 -1.92
C LEU A 453 -21.85 24.35 -1.68
N ALA A 454 -21.61 25.34 -2.55
CA ALA A 454 -20.54 26.33 -2.37
C ALA A 454 -20.82 27.37 -1.26
N HIS A 455 -22.05 27.40 -0.73
CA HIS A 455 -22.54 28.44 0.18
C HIS A 455 -23.39 27.88 1.33
N LEU A 456 -23.24 26.61 1.70
CA LEU A 456 -23.91 26.09 2.90
C LEU A 456 -23.59 27.01 4.08
N TRP A 457 -24.64 27.47 4.77
CA TRP A 457 -24.57 28.41 5.89
C TRP A 457 -24.19 29.86 5.54
N SER A 458 -24.27 30.27 4.27
CA SER A 458 -24.13 31.68 3.87
C SER A 458 -25.15 32.58 4.55
N ASP A 459 -26.37 32.10 4.79
CA ASP A 459 -27.41 32.82 5.54
C ASP A 459 -27.02 33.15 6.99
N LEU A 460 -25.96 32.50 7.52
CA LEU A 460 -25.32 32.85 8.78
C LEU A 460 -24.18 33.86 8.55
N ASP A 461 -24.54 35.08 8.16
CA ASP A 461 -23.66 36.25 7.99
C ASP A 461 -23.11 36.82 9.32
N PHE A 462 -22.99 35.98 10.34
CA PHE A 462 -22.51 36.41 11.64
C PHE A 462 -20.99 36.38 11.70
N VAL A 463 -20.42 37.53 11.97
CA VAL A 463 -19.00 37.72 12.24
C VAL A 463 -18.79 37.64 13.75
N ASP A 464 -17.88 36.80 14.22
CA ASP A 464 -17.49 36.79 15.64
C ASP A 464 -17.10 38.21 16.05
N PRO A 465 -17.71 38.78 17.11
CA PRO A 465 -17.34 40.13 17.58
C PRO A 465 -15.90 40.21 18.10
N ALA A 466 -15.23 39.07 18.33
CA ALA A 466 -13.81 39.05 18.61
C ALA A 466 -13.01 39.56 17.39
N PRO A 467 -12.04 40.47 17.58
CA PRO A 467 -11.23 40.95 16.48
C PRO A 467 -10.38 39.79 15.92
N ARG A 468 -10.23 39.75 14.59
CA ARG A 468 -9.42 38.72 13.92
C ARG A 468 -8.01 38.69 14.49
N ILE A 469 -7.48 37.48 14.63
CA ILE A 469 -6.10 37.25 15.06
C ILE A 469 -5.18 37.97 14.03
N GLY A 470 -4.01 38.42 14.47
CA GLY A 470 -3.07 39.16 13.61
C GLY A 470 -3.47 40.61 13.27
N SER A 471 -4.69 41.06 13.61
CA SER A 471 -5.08 42.47 13.42
C SER A 471 -4.24 43.40 14.31
N PRO A 472 -3.89 44.63 13.87
CA PRO A 472 -3.13 45.58 14.67
C PRO A 472 -3.77 45.83 16.04
N GLY A 473 -2.95 45.75 17.09
CA GLY A 473 -3.39 45.95 18.49
C GLY A 473 -4.10 44.77 19.13
N VAL A 474 -4.22 43.62 18.44
CA VAL A 474 -4.76 42.38 19.02
C VAL A 474 -3.64 41.57 19.65
N THR A 475 -3.80 41.23 20.93
CA THR A 475 -2.94 40.25 21.61
C THR A 475 -3.72 38.97 21.86
N VAL A 476 -3.12 37.82 21.58
CA VAL A 476 -3.73 36.51 21.82
C VAL A 476 -2.92 35.73 22.85
N GLU A 477 -3.59 35.32 23.91
CA GLU A 477 -3.06 34.40 24.90
C GLU A 477 -3.67 33.01 24.68
N ILE A 478 -2.83 32.03 24.37
CA ILE A 478 -3.27 30.66 24.09
C ILE A 478 -3.14 29.84 25.38
N GLY A 479 -4.25 29.69 26.11
CA GLY A 479 -4.35 28.72 27.21
C GLY A 479 -4.57 27.30 26.69
N ASP A 480 -4.75 26.31 27.57
CA ASP A 480 -4.90 24.91 27.14
C ASP A 480 -6.19 24.67 26.34
N LEU A 481 -7.33 25.13 26.86
CA LEU A 481 -8.68 24.89 26.29
C LEU A 481 -9.33 26.15 25.71
N ARG A 482 -8.90 27.32 26.18
CA ARG A 482 -9.39 28.62 25.74
C ARG A 482 -8.24 29.40 25.14
N TYR A 483 -8.60 30.33 24.28
CA TYR A 483 -7.73 31.42 23.91
C TYR A 483 -8.41 32.72 24.30
N THR A 484 -7.60 33.70 24.65
CA THR A 484 -8.05 35.00 25.11
C THR A 484 -7.54 36.04 24.13
N VAL A 485 -8.47 36.70 23.45
CA VAL A 485 -8.16 37.83 22.57
C VAL A 485 -8.32 39.10 23.40
N ARG A 486 -7.34 39.99 23.35
CA ARG A 486 -7.45 41.33 23.95
C ARG A 486 -7.19 42.41 22.90
N LYS A 487 -8.05 43.43 22.89
CA LYS A 487 -7.93 44.62 22.04
C LYS A 487 -8.67 45.77 22.69
N ASP A 488 -8.05 46.94 22.75
CA ASP A 488 -8.65 48.17 23.27
C ASP A 488 -9.25 48.02 24.69
N GLY A 489 -8.56 47.26 25.56
CA GLY A 489 -9.00 46.98 26.93
C GLY A 489 -10.20 46.03 27.07
N LYS A 490 -10.72 45.50 25.96
CA LYS A 490 -11.73 44.44 25.96
C LYS A 490 -11.08 43.07 25.84
N GLU A 491 -11.64 42.10 26.55
CA GLU A 491 -11.18 40.72 26.59
C GLU A 491 -12.27 39.78 26.08
N TRP A 492 -11.93 38.95 25.09
CA TRP A 492 -12.78 37.88 24.58
C TRP A 492 -12.12 36.55 24.88
N ALA A 493 -12.62 35.86 25.90
CA ALA A 493 -12.25 34.48 26.16
C ALA A 493 -13.15 33.55 25.34
N ARG A 494 -12.54 32.61 24.64
CA ARG A 494 -13.21 31.74 23.67
C ARG A 494 -12.66 30.33 23.77
N LEU A 495 -13.53 29.33 23.66
CA LEU A 495 -13.08 27.94 23.56
C LEU A 495 -12.39 27.69 22.22
N LYS A 496 -11.35 26.84 22.23
CA LYS A 496 -10.66 26.40 21.01
C LYS A 496 -11.57 25.49 20.19
N THR A 497 -12.39 26.08 19.33
CA THR A 497 -13.13 25.32 18.32
C THR A 497 -12.17 24.95 17.18
N PRO A 498 -12.45 23.87 16.44
CA PRO A 498 -11.60 23.52 15.31
C PRO A 498 -11.56 24.56 14.19
N ALA A 499 -12.65 25.31 13.97
CA ALA A 499 -12.69 26.44 13.06
C ALA A 499 -11.62 27.48 13.42
N LEU A 500 -11.52 27.78 14.72
CA LEU A 500 -10.57 28.75 15.22
C LEU A 500 -9.12 28.27 15.23
N ILE A 501 -8.89 26.97 15.48
CA ILE A 501 -7.56 26.37 15.34
C ILE A 501 -7.06 26.49 13.89
N ARG A 502 -7.95 26.40 12.90
CA ARG A 502 -7.60 26.62 11.49
C ARG A 502 -7.20 28.07 11.23
N GLU A 503 -7.96 29.04 11.75
CA GLU A 503 -7.63 30.48 11.64
C GLU A 503 -6.25 30.77 12.25
N MET A 504 -5.98 30.27 13.47
CA MET A 504 -4.67 30.42 14.13
C MET A 504 -3.50 29.80 13.37
N ARG A 505 -3.74 28.77 12.53
CA ARG A 505 -2.69 28.13 11.73
C ARG A 505 -2.37 28.89 10.45
N LEU A 506 -3.33 29.64 9.91
CA LEU A 506 -3.15 30.39 8.66
C LEU A 506 -2.33 31.67 8.84
N GLU A 507 -2.19 32.15 10.08
CA GLU A 507 -1.46 33.38 10.42
C GLU A 507 -0.02 33.14 10.91
N LYS A 508 0.37 31.88 11.11
CA LYS A 508 1.76 31.48 11.34
C LYS A 508 2.45 31.21 10.01
#